data_AF-A0A921JRE9-F1
#
_entry.id   AF-A0A921JRE9-F1
#
_cell.length_a   1.000
_cell.length_b   1.000
_cell.length_c   1.000
_cell.angle_alpha   90.00
_cell.angle_beta   90.00
_cell.angle_gamma   90.00
#
_symmetry.space_group_name_H-M   'P 1'
#
loop_
_entity.id
_entity.type
_entity.pdbx_description
1 polymer ?
#
loop_
_entity_poly.entity_id
_entity_poly.type
_entity_poly.pdbx_seq_one_letter_code
_entity_poly.pdbx_strand_id
1 'polypeptide(L)'
;RSHRSGGTEGGMSTGEVLRVRAAMKPIATVPRALRTIDTSTGEAAAAHHQRSDVCAVPAAGVVAEAMVALVLAEAVLEKFGGDSVGETRRNYEAYLADIEARGLRIG
;
A
#
# COMPACT_ATOMS: atom_id res chain seq x y z
N ARG A 1 5.76 10.76 22.84
CA ARG A 1 5.15 11.13 21.53
C ARG A 1 4.17 10.02 21.13
N SER A 2 3.06 10.30 20.44
CA SER A 2 1.94 9.35 20.26
C SER A 2 1.84 8.68 18.87
N HIS A 3 2.74 8.99 17.92
CA HIS A 3 2.82 8.35 16.59
C HIS A 3 1.48 8.33 15.80
N ARG A 4 0.56 9.26 16.02
CA ARG A 4 -0.79 9.19 15.43
C ARG A 4 -0.84 9.47 13.94
N SER A 5 0.15 10.18 13.39
CA SER A 5 0.28 10.54 11.97
C SER A 5 0.61 9.36 11.07
N GLY A 6 0.90 8.17 11.64
CA GLY A 6 1.13 6.98 10.83
C GLY A 6 2.46 6.97 10.08
N GLY A 7 3.43 7.79 10.50
CA GLY A 7 4.74 7.89 9.84
C GLY A 7 4.79 8.91 8.70
N THR A 8 3.70 9.64 8.44
CA THR A 8 3.65 10.67 7.39
C THR A 8 3.08 11.99 7.89
N GLU A 9 3.76 13.10 7.60
CA GLU A 9 3.29 14.46 7.88
C GLU A 9 3.58 15.35 6.68
N GLY A 10 2.60 16.16 6.25
CA GLY A 10 2.76 17.04 5.08
C GLY A 10 3.11 16.30 3.78
N GLY A 11 2.74 15.02 3.66
CA GLY A 11 3.06 14.18 2.50
C GLY A 11 4.47 13.56 2.52
N MET A 12 5.25 13.76 3.59
CA MET A 12 6.61 13.23 3.71
C MET A 12 6.73 12.22 4.85
N SER A 13 7.65 11.27 4.71
CA SER A 13 8.01 10.33 5.77
C SER A 13 8.65 11.07 6.95
N THR A 14 8.22 10.78 8.17
CA THR A 14 8.74 11.42 9.39
C THR A 14 9.91 10.69 10.03
N GLY A 15 10.27 9.52 9.51
CA GLY A 15 11.23 8.59 10.14
C GLY A 15 10.59 7.61 11.13
N GLU A 16 9.33 7.83 11.51
CA GLU A 16 8.59 6.88 12.36
C GLU A 16 8.01 5.72 11.53
N VAL A 17 7.55 4.66 12.20
CA VAL A 17 6.93 3.49 11.53
C VAL A 17 5.74 3.92 10.68
N LEU A 18 5.86 3.67 9.37
CA LEU A 18 4.78 3.84 8.41
C LEU A 18 3.65 2.86 8.70
N ARG A 19 2.43 3.38 8.89
CA ARG A 19 1.23 2.59 9.14
C ARG A 19 0.16 2.90 8.12
N VAL A 20 -0.15 1.90 7.31
CA VAL A 20 -1.21 1.95 6.30
C VAL A 20 -2.31 0.97 6.70
N ARG A 21 -3.58 1.38 6.55
CA ARG A 21 -4.75 0.51 6.75
C ARG A 21 -5.60 0.54 5.50
N ALA A 22 -6.06 -0.62 5.07
CA ALA A 22 -6.96 -0.78 3.94
C ALA A 22 -8.28 -1.40 4.40
N ALA A 23 -9.39 -0.94 3.83
CA ALA A 23 -10.70 -1.56 4.02
C ALA A 23 -11.01 -2.43 2.80
N MET A 24 -11.15 -3.73 3.01
CA MET A 24 -11.52 -4.67 1.95
C MET A 24 -12.99 -5.07 2.10
N LYS A 25 -13.80 -4.79 1.08
CA LYS A 25 -15.17 -5.32 1.02
C LYS A 25 -15.14 -6.84 0.84
N PRO A 26 -16.16 -7.58 1.32
CA PRO A 26 -16.35 -8.97 0.91
C PRO A 26 -16.39 -9.06 -0.62
N ILE A 27 -15.48 -9.84 -1.19
CA ILE A 27 -15.25 -9.90 -2.63
C ILE A 27 -15.97 -11.08 -3.29
N ALA A 28 -16.18 -12.17 -2.55
CA ALA A 28 -16.97 -13.29 -3.03
C ALA A 28 -18.47 -12.92 -2.99
N THR A 29 -19.14 -13.08 -4.13
CA THR A 29 -20.60 -12.92 -4.22
C THR A 29 -21.27 -14.01 -3.40
N VAL A 30 -22.15 -13.63 -2.48
CA VAL A 30 -22.93 -14.57 -1.68
C VAL A 30 -23.90 -15.34 -2.59
N PRO A 31 -23.82 -16.68 -2.66
CA PRO A 31 -24.68 -17.47 -3.52
C PRO A 31 -26.16 -17.22 -3.24
N ARG A 32 -26.96 -17.01 -4.29
CA ARG A 32 -28.43 -16.83 -4.27
C ARG A 32 -28.94 -15.63 -3.45
N ALA A 33 -28.07 -14.76 -2.95
CA ALA A 33 -28.47 -13.61 -2.13
C ALA A 33 -28.63 -12.30 -2.92
N LEU A 34 -27.98 -12.18 -4.09
CA LEU A 34 -27.94 -10.93 -4.84
C LEU A 34 -28.81 -11.00 -6.10
N ARG A 35 -29.75 -10.06 -6.21
CA ARG A 35 -30.56 -9.82 -7.41
C ARG A 35 -29.78 -8.95 -8.39
N THR A 36 -29.87 -9.28 -9.67
CA THR A 36 -29.29 -8.52 -10.79
C THR A 36 -30.22 -8.62 -12.00
N ILE A 37 -29.80 -8.10 -13.14
CA ILE A 37 -30.42 -8.34 -14.44
C ILE A 37 -29.52 -9.21 -15.33
N ASP A 38 -30.12 -9.90 -16.28
CA ASP A 38 -29.42 -10.41 -17.46
C ASP A 38 -29.27 -9.25 -18.47
N THR A 39 -28.02 -8.91 -18.82
CA THR A 39 -27.74 -7.76 -19.69
C THR A 39 -28.10 -8.00 -21.16
N SER A 40 -28.40 -9.24 -21.56
CA SER A 40 -28.85 -9.57 -22.93
C SER A 40 -30.36 -9.43 -23.10
N THR A 41 -31.14 -9.72 -22.06
CA THR A 41 -32.61 -9.74 -22.11
C THR A 41 -33.25 -8.59 -21.33
N GLY A 42 -32.54 -8.00 -20.36
CA GLY A 42 -33.08 -6.99 -19.44
C GLY A 42 -33.91 -7.58 -18.28
N GLU A 43 -34.10 -8.90 -18.26
CA GLU A 43 -34.94 -9.58 -17.28
C GLU A 43 -34.23 -9.81 -15.94
N ALA A 44 -35.01 -10.04 -14.89
CA ALA A 44 -34.49 -10.29 -13.55
C ALA A 44 -33.70 -11.61 -13.48
N ALA A 45 -32.50 -11.57 -12.88
CA ALA A 45 -31.61 -12.72 -12.73
C ALA A 45 -30.97 -12.77 -11.34
N ALA A 46 -30.41 -13.93 -10.98
CA ALA A 46 -29.58 -14.09 -9.78
C ALA A 46 -28.10 -13.89 -10.12
N ALA A 47 -27.36 -13.21 -9.24
CA ALA A 47 -25.93 -12.98 -9.47
C ALA A 47 -25.15 -14.31 -9.43
N HIS A 48 -24.32 -14.53 -10.44
CA HIS A 48 -23.40 -15.66 -10.48
C HIS A 48 -22.22 -15.42 -9.52
N HIS A 49 -21.83 -16.43 -8.75
CA HIS A 49 -20.63 -16.38 -7.92
C HIS A 49 -19.45 -16.97 -8.70
N GLN A 50 -18.35 -16.22 -8.82
CA GLN A 50 -17.16 -16.64 -9.58
C GLN A 50 -16.08 -17.28 -8.70
N ARG A 51 -16.21 -17.15 -7.38
CA ARG A 51 -15.25 -17.64 -6.39
C ARG A 51 -15.98 -18.06 -5.11
N SER A 52 -15.38 -18.96 -4.34
CA SER A 52 -16.03 -19.65 -3.22
C SER A 52 -15.35 -19.44 -1.85
N ASP A 53 -14.27 -18.65 -1.78
CA ASP A 53 -13.67 -18.29 -0.50
C ASP A 53 -14.58 -17.39 0.31
N VAL A 54 -14.54 -17.59 1.64
CA VAL A 54 -15.35 -16.81 2.59
C VAL A 54 -14.65 -15.50 2.97
N CYS A 55 -13.32 -15.49 3.04
CA CYS A 55 -12.54 -14.33 3.45
C CYS A 55 -11.20 -14.28 2.69
N ALA A 56 -10.94 -13.14 2.05
CA ALA A 56 -9.70 -12.87 1.34
C ALA A 56 -8.84 -11.78 2.03
N VAL A 57 -9.22 -11.32 3.22
CA VAL A 57 -8.53 -10.23 3.94
C VAL A 57 -7.05 -10.55 4.22
N PRO A 58 -6.66 -11.76 4.66
CA PRO A 58 -5.25 -12.07 4.88
C PRO A 58 -4.42 -11.98 3.59
N ALA A 59 -4.93 -12.52 2.47
CA ALA A 59 -4.26 -12.44 1.18
C ALA A 59 -4.19 -10.99 0.66
N ALA A 60 -5.24 -10.20 0.88
CA ALA A 60 -5.24 -8.78 0.55
C ALA A 60 -4.21 -7.97 1.38
N GLY A 61 -3.87 -8.42 2.59
CA GLY A 61 -2.77 -7.86 3.38
C GLY A 61 -1.42 -7.97 2.67
N VAL A 62 -1.11 -9.15 2.13
CA VAL A 62 0.12 -9.38 1.35
C VAL A 62 0.15 -8.51 0.09
N VAL A 63 -0.98 -8.38 -0.60
CA VAL A 63 -1.10 -7.47 -1.75
C VAL A 63 -0.87 -6.02 -1.32
N ALA A 64 -1.44 -5.58 -0.19
CA ALA A 64 -1.26 -4.23 0.32
C ALA A 64 0.22 -3.94 0.67
N GLU A 65 0.93 -4.90 1.28
CA GLU A 65 2.37 -4.79 1.53
C GLU A 65 3.17 -4.63 0.24
N ALA A 66 2.88 -5.44 -0.78
CA ALA A 66 3.54 -5.34 -2.08
C ALA A 66 3.30 -3.97 -2.73
N MET A 67 2.07 -3.45 -2.68
CA MET A 67 1.75 -2.12 -3.22
C MET A 67 2.48 -1.00 -2.45
N VAL A 68 2.57 -1.10 -1.12
CA VAL A 68 3.34 -0.15 -0.31
C VAL A 68 4.83 -0.22 -0.67
N ALA A 69 5.40 -1.41 -0.84
CA ALA A 69 6.79 -1.58 -1.21
C ALA A 69 7.12 -0.96 -2.58
N LEU A 70 6.22 -1.10 -3.57
CA LEU A 70 6.38 -0.48 -4.89
C LEU A 70 6.44 1.06 -4.79
N VAL A 71 5.49 1.67 -4.09
CA VAL A 71 5.43 3.13 -3.92
C VAL A 71 6.63 3.65 -3.12
N LEU A 72 7.08 2.92 -2.09
CA LEU A 72 8.28 3.30 -1.35
C LEU A 72 9.55 3.17 -2.18
N ALA A 73 9.67 2.14 -3.01
CA ALA A 73 10.80 1.98 -3.92
C ALA A 73 10.84 3.12 -4.97
N GLU A 74 9.69 3.49 -5.52
CA GLU A 74 9.57 4.64 -6.42
C GLU A 74 10.01 5.94 -5.74
N ALA A 75 9.50 6.22 -4.53
CA ALA A 75 9.89 7.42 -3.77
C ALA A 75 11.38 7.44 -3.40
N VAL A 76 11.98 6.28 -3.12
CA VAL A 76 13.42 6.14 -2.88
C VAL A 76 14.21 6.46 -4.14
N LEU A 77 13.83 5.91 -5.29
CA LEU A 77 14.50 6.15 -6.56
C LEU A 77 14.31 7.59 -7.04
N GLU A 78 13.13 8.19 -6.85
CA GLU A 78 12.87 9.59 -7.16
C GLU A 78 13.77 10.51 -6.31
N LYS A 79 13.90 10.23 -5.01
CA LYS A 79 14.69 11.06 -4.09
C LYS A 79 16.20 10.89 -4.24
N PHE A 80 16.68 9.65 -4.41
CA PHE A 80 18.10 9.32 -4.34
C PHE A 80 18.72 9.00 -5.71
N GLY A 81 17.91 8.71 -6.73
CA GLY A 81 18.36 8.38 -8.07
C GLY A 81 19.30 7.16 -8.12
N GLY A 82 20.12 7.14 -9.17
CA GLY A 82 21.12 6.10 -9.42
C GLY A 82 20.62 4.99 -10.34
N ASP A 83 21.53 4.49 -11.19
CA ASP A 83 21.25 3.43 -12.17
C ASP A 83 21.66 2.04 -11.66
N SER A 84 22.21 1.98 -10.44
CA SER A 84 22.54 0.74 -9.75
C SER A 84 22.25 0.85 -8.26
N VAL A 85 21.92 -0.28 -7.63
CA VAL A 85 21.67 -0.33 -6.17
C VAL A 85 22.85 0.24 -5.37
N GLY A 86 24.08 0.00 -5.82
CA GLY A 86 25.28 0.54 -5.18
C GLY A 86 25.37 2.06 -5.26
N GLU A 87 24.90 2.68 -6.33
CA GLU A 87 24.85 4.13 -6.48
C GLU A 87 23.74 4.76 -5.64
N THR A 88 22.51 4.25 -5.73
CA THR A 88 21.39 4.69 -4.90
C THR A 88 21.74 4.63 -3.42
N ARG A 89 22.41 3.56 -2.99
CA ARG A 89 22.89 3.39 -1.61
C ARG A 89 23.88 4.48 -1.19
N ARG A 90 24.87 4.80 -2.03
CA ARG A 90 25.84 5.88 -1.71
C ARG A 90 25.14 7.22 -1.56
N ASN A 91 24.18 7.54 -2.43
CA ASN A 91 23.41 8.79 -2.38
C ASN A 91 22.55 8.87 -1.11
N TYR A 92 21.91 7.75 -0.73
CA TYR A 92 21.16 7.63 0.52
C TYR A 92 22.04 7.82 1.76
N GLU A 93 23.20 7.17 1.82
CA GLU A 93 24.13 7.29 2.96
C GLU A 93 24.69 8.71 3.08
N ALA A 94 25.01 9.38 1.97
CA ALA A 94 25.45 10.77 1.96
C ALA A 94 24.35 11.72 2.50
N TYR A 95 23.09 11.49 2.12
CA TYR A 95 21.95 12.25 2.65
C TYR A 95 21.79 12.09 4.17
N LEU A 96 21.96 10.87 4.69
CA LEU A 96 21.90 10.64 6.14
C LEU A 96 23.06 11.32 6.88
N ALA A 97 24.26 11.30 6.33
CA ALA A 97 25.42 11.97 6.91
C ALA A 97 25.21 13.50 6.99
N ASP A 98 24.59 14.13 5.98
CA ASP A 98 24.25 15.55 6.02
C ASP A 98 23.23 15.88 7.13
N ILE A 99 22.21 15.02 7.30
CA ILE A 99 21.23 15.18 8.37
C ILE A 99 21.87 15.09 9.75
N GLU A 100 22.77 14.11 9.94
CA GLU A 100 23.50 13.93 11.19
C GLU A 100 24.43 15.11 11.49
N ALA A 101 25.14 15.62 10.47
CA ALA A 101 25.98 16.80 10.59
C ALA A 101 25.21 18.06 11.05
N ARG A 102 23.91 18.12 10.76
CA ARG A 102 22.99 19.17 11.22
C ARG A 102 22.45 18.95 12.64
N GLY A 103 22.88 17.89 13.32
CA GLY A 103 22.42 17.50 14.66
C GLY A 103 20.99 16.97 14.69
N LEU A 104 20.42 16.64 13.52
CA LEU A 104 19.10 16.05 13.40
C LEU A 104 19.25 14.53 13.43
N ARG A 105 18.41 13.84 14.20
CA ARG A 105 18.35 12.37 14.19
C ARG A 105 17.03 11.93 13.60
N ILE A 106 17.10 11.02 12.63
CA ILE A 106 15.95 10.23 12.20
C ILE A 106 15.75 9.16 13.28
N GLY A 107 14.53 9.09 13.83
CA GLY A 107 14.20 8.36 15.07
C GLY A 107 14.48 6.86 15.03
#